data_AF-A0A946E4Z9-F1
#
_entry.id   AF-A0A946E4Z9-F1
#
_cell.length_a   1.000
_cell.length_b   1.000
_cell.length_c   1.000
_cell.angle_alpha   90.00
_cell.angle_beta   90.00
_cell.angle_gamma   90.00
#
_symmetry.space_group_name_H-M   'P 1'
#
loop_
_entity.id
_entity.type
_entity.pdbx_description
1 polymer ?
#
loop_
_entity_poly.entity_id
_entity_poly.type
_entity_poly.pdbx_seq_one_letter_code
_entity_poly.pdbx_strand_id
1 'polypeptide(L)'
;MKIGRRVRVYLVGVGMGLIATYFMFNGRGCEWMPGKRVLSSIEDSQLVISEFRACQMDCYGLSSQDVFNAVNRGSVLFSESETSGPIKNYVVADDKCKITFALNTADSISEVLRFHEFNEKCACGNQSDSVHRPLFMPSNMILSKLYENGFELTQSNSCQFECAGIDSLTALSIFKDGKVIHEQSYPRQRPNPIYMVELNQSSGEKLFFKVEKGLRTRILEVTSDRNTANCPCN
;
A
#
# COMPACT_ATOMS: atom_id res chain seq x y z
N MET A 1 45.38 13.09 -41.88
CA MET A 1 44.08 12.38 -41.73
C MET A 1 43.02 13.37 -41.27
N LYS A 2 41.94 13.56 -42.02
CA LYS A 2 40.98 14.65 -41.78
C LYS A 2 40.10 14.37 -40.55
N ILE A 3 40.10 15.29 -39.59
CA ILE A 3 39.42 15.19 -38.29
C ILE A 3 37.91 14.83 -38.42
N GLY A 4 37.26 15.29 -39.49
CA GLY A 4 35.83 15.04 -39.74
C GLY A 4 35.46 13.57 -39.96
N ARG A 5 36.38 12.72 -40.45
CA ARG A 5 36.13 11.27 -40.55
C ARG A 5 36.07 10.62 -39.16
N ARG A 6 36.88 11.10 -38.21
CA ARG A 6 36.89 10.60 -36.83
C ARG A 6 35.61 10.98 -36.09
N VAL A 7 35.15 12.22 -36.24
CA VAL A 7 33.90 12.71 -35.62
C VAL A 7 32.68 11.94 -36.13
N ARG A 8 32.59 11.66 -37.45
CA ARG A 8 31.46 10.92 -38.01
C ARG A 8 31.37 9.49 -37.47
N VAL A 9 32.49 8.77 -37.41
CA VAL A 9 32.52 7.40 -36.88
C VAL A 9 32.16 7.38 -35.39
N TYR A 10 32.64 8.36 -34.62
CA TYR A 10 32.28 8.52 -33.21
C TYR A 10 30.78 8.76 -33.02
N LEU A 11 30.17 9.69 -33.78
CA LEU A 11 28.74 9.97 -33.69
C LEU A 11 27.86 8.78 -34.07
N VAL A 12 28.28 7.97 -35.05
CA VAL A 12 27.58 6.72 -35.39
C VAL A 12 27.65 5.72 -34.22
N GLY A 13 28.81 5.56 -33.60
CA GLY A 13 28.97 4.71 -32.43
C GLY A 13 28.13 5.19 -31.22
N VAL A 14 28.15 6.49 -30.94
CA VAL A 14 27.32 7.09 -29.88
C VAL A 14 25.83 6.94 -30.18
N GLY A 15 25.40 7.20 -31.42
CA GLY A 15 24.01 7.03 -31.83
C GLY A 15 23.53 5.58 -31.68
N MET A 16 24.36 4.62 -32.09
CA MET A 16 24.06 3.19 -31.90
C MET A 16 24.00 2.82 -30.40
N GLY A 17 24.89 3.37 -29.58
CA GLY A 17 24.86 3.21 -28.13
C GLY A 17 23.62 3.81 -27.46
N LEU A 18 23.17 4.99 -27.91
CA LEU A 18 21.93 5.62 -27.42
C LEU A 18 20.69 4.80 -27.80
N ILE A 19 20.65 4.24 -29.01
CA ILE A 19 19.55 3.34 -29.41
C ILE A 19 19.55 2.07 -28.56
N ALA A 20 20.72 1.44 -28.36
CA ALA A 20 20.82 0.23 -27.53
C ALA A 20 20.41 0.47 -26.08
N THR A 21 20.87 1.58 -25.47
CA THR A 21 20.47 1.95 -24.10
C THR A 21 18.99 2.30 -24.02
N TYR A 22 18.43 2.99 -25.01
CA TYR A 22 16.99 3.21 -25.10
C TYR A 22 16.25 1.87 -25.09
N PHE A 23 16.53 0.93 -25.99
CA PHE A 23 15.84 -0.37 -25.97
C PHE A 23 16.03 -1.17 -24.68
N MET A 24 17.19 -1.07 -24.03
CA MET A 24 17.47 -1.79 -22.79
C MET A 24 16.74 -1.21 -21.56
N PHE A 25 16.48 0.10 -21.56
CA PHE A 25 15.85 0.79 -20.42
C PHE A 25 14.42 1.30 -20.72
N ASN A 26 13.98 1.29 -21.98
CA ASN A 26 12.64 1.70 -22.39
C ASN A 26 11.63 0.67 -21.89
N GLY A 27 10.83 1.07 -20.90
CA GLY A 27 9.85 0.23 -20.20
C GLY A 27 10.30 -0.32 -18.85
N ARG A 28 11.58 -0.17 -18.46
CA ARG A 28 12.02 -0.42 -17.08
C ARG A 28 11.91 0.89 -16.30
N GLY A 29 10.79 1.07 -15.61
CA GLY A 29 10.62 2.19 -14.68
C GLY A 29 11.67 2.18 -13.57
N CYS A 30 11.72 3.24 -12.78
CA CYS A 30 12.61 3.37 -11.62
C CYS A 30 12.24 2.43 -10.45
N GLU A 31 11.32 1.48 -10.64
CA GLU A 31 10.83 0.55 -9.62
C GLU A 31 11.92 -0.38 -9.08
N TRP A 32 12.94 -0.70 -9.89
CA TRP A 32 14.04 -1.56 -9.46
C TRP A 32 15.04 -0.86 -8.52
N MET A 33 14.96 0.47 -8.38
CA MET A 33 15.92 1.23 -7.57
C MET A 33 15.91 0.74 -6.11
N PRO A 34 17.07 0.74 -5.43
CA PRO A 34 17.18 0.26 -4.05
C PRO A 34 16.15 0.88 -3.10
N GLY A 35 15.87 2.18 -3.23
CA GLY A 35 14.88 2.87 -2.40
C GLY A 35 13.46 2.31 -2.58
N LYS A 36 13.01 2.12 -3.83
CA LYS A 36 11.69 1.57 -4.11
C LYS A 36 11.55 0.12 -3.64
N ARG A 37 12.61 -0.68 -3.71
CA ARG A 37 12.63 -2.04 -3.15
C ARG A 37 12.48 -2.08 -1.64
N VAL A 38 13.15 -1.16 -0.93
CA VAL A 38 13.01 -1.04 0.53
C VAL A 38 11.59 -0.66 0.90
N LEU A 39 11.02 0.35 0.24
CA LEU A 39 9.64 0.79 0.48
C LEU A 39 8.63 -0.34 0.21
N SER A 40 8.78 -1.07 -0.89
CA SER A 40 7.95 -2.24 -1.19
C SER A 40 8.10 -3.35 -0.15
N SER A 41 9.31 -3.55 0.39
CA SER A 41 9.54 -4.55 1.45
C SER A 41 8.87 -4.14 2.78
N ILE A 42 8.86 -2.84 3.08
CA ILE A 42 8.13 -2.28 4.23
C ILE A 42 6.62 -2.41 4.00
N GLU A 43 6.12 -2.09 2.81
CA GLU A 43 4.69 -2.22 2.45
C GLU A 43 4.20 -3.68 2.51
N ASP A 44 5.01 -4.63 2.07
CA ASP A 44 4.69 -6.06 2.11
C ASP A 44 4.70 -6.65 3.52
N SER A 45 5.34 -5.96 4.48
CA SER A 45 5.43 -6.38 5.87
C SER A 45 4.23 -5.88 6.69
N GLN A 46 3.97 -6.52 7.84
CA GLN A 46 3.05 -5.97 8.83
C GLN A 46 3.69 -4.80 9.54
N LEU A 47 3.20 -3.59 9.27
CA LEU A 47 3.56 -2.42 10.06
C LEU A 47 3.03 -2.54 11.48
N VAL A 48 3.92 -2.39 12.45
CA VAL A 48 3.60 -2.33 13.88
C VAL A 48 4.15 -1.04 14.47
N ILE A 49 3.49 -0.57 15.53
CA ILE A 49 3.87 0.64 16.26
C ILE A 49 3.70 0.36 17.74
N SER A 50 4.64 0.81 18.57
CA SER A 50 4.49 0.73 20.03
C SER A 50 3.45 1.73 20.53
N GLU A 51 2.85 1.50 21.70
CA GLU A 51 1.88 2.45 22.29
C GLU A 51 2.52 3.82 22.54
N PHE A 52 3.78 3.84 22.96
CA PHE A 52 4.56 5.07 23.12
C PHE A 52 4.68 5.84 21.79
N ARG A 53 5.04 5.15 20.69
CA ARG A 53 5.20 5.78 19.38
C ARG A 53 3.86 6.20 18.76
N ALA A 54 2.80 5.44 19.00
CA ALA A 54 1.46 5.84 18.61
C ALA A 54 1.03 7.14 19.30
N CYS A 55 1.30 7.29 20.60
CA CYS A 55 1.04 8.53 21.31
C CYS A 55 1.86 9.71 20.74
N GLN A 56 3.13 9.47 20.38
CA GLN A 56 3.95 10.50 19.73
C GLN A 56 3.37 10.90 18.36
N MET A 57 2.94 9.92 17.56
CA MET A 57 2.31 10.16 16.26
C MET A 57 1.09 11.07 16.41
N ASP A 58 0.19 10.77 17.35
CA ASP A 58 -1.02 11.56 17.61
C ASP A 58 -0.68 12.97 18.10
N CYS A 59 0.31 13.10 19.00
CA CYS A 59 0.81 14.36 19.52
C CYS A 59 1.35 15.28 18.41
N TYR A 60 2.08 14.73 17.45
CA TYR A 60 2.64 15.45 16.31
C TYR A 60 1.61 15.79 15.22
N GLY A 61 0.32 15.46 15.44
CA GLY A 61 -0.75 15.65 14.46
C GLY A 61 -0.60 14.77 13.22
N LEU A 62 0.15 13.67 13.33
CA LEU A 62 0.31 12.69 12.25
C LEU A 62 -0.78 11.63 12.35
N SER A 63 -1.28 11.21 11.19
CA SER A 63 -2.21 10.10 11.07
C SER A 63 -1.52 8.84 10.55
N SER A 64 -2.18 7.69 10.65
CA SER A 64 -1.71 6.48 9.95
C SER A 64 -1.59 6.71 8.45
N GLN A 65 -2.43 7.58 7.86
CA GLN A 65 -2.33 7.95 6.45
C GLN A 65 -0.98 8.56 6.10
N ASP A 66 -0.43 9.42 6.95
CA ASP A 66 0.86 10.07 6.70
C ASP A 66 2.01 9.04 6.74
N VAL A 67 1.95 8.06 7.64
CA VAL A 67 2.89 6.93 7.68
C VAL A 67 2.82 6.10 6.40
N PHE A 68 1.62 5.73 5.94
CA PHE A 68 1.45 4.96 4.71
C PHE A 68 1.80 5.78 3.46
N ASN A 69 1.60 7.09 3.47
CA ASN A 69 2.07 7.98 2.40
C ASN A 69 3.60 7.95 2.32
N ALA A 70 4.30 8.03 3.47
CA ALA A 70 5.75 7.91 3.49
C ALA A 70 6.25 6.57 2.91
N VAL A 71 5.56 5.47 3.20
CA VAL A 71 5.88 4.17 2.60
C VAL A 71 5.58 4.12 1.10
N ASN A 72 4.44 4.65 0.64
CA ASN A 72 4.03 4.53 -0.77
C ASN A 72 4.83 5.45 -1.71
N ARG A 73 5.10 6.69 -1.30
CA ARG A 73 5.67 7.74 -2.18
C ARG A 73 6.94 8.41 -1.65
N GLY A 74 7.32 8.17 -0.40
CA GLY A 74 8.50 8.77 0.21
C GLY A 74 9.81 8.34 -0.45
N SER A 75 10.90 8.89 0.09
CA SER A 75 12.27 8.63 -0.34
C SER A 75 13.11 8.07 0.81
N VAL A 76 13.88 7.02 0.53
CA VAL A 76 14.76 6.40 1.53
C VAL A 76 16.07 7.18 1.60
N LEU A 77 16.41 7.68 2.79
CA LEU A 77 17.64 8.39 3.10
C LEU A 77 18.71 7.40 3.56
N PHE A 78 19.38 6.76 2.62
CA PHE A 78 20.40 5.74 2.91
C PHE A 78 21.58 6.26 3.74
N SER A 79 21.93 7.54 3.61
CA SER A 79 23.00 8.18 4.39
C SER A 79 22.70 8.25 5.89
N GLU A 80 21.43 8.22 6.27
CA GLU A 80 20.97 8.26 7.66
C GLU A 80 20.43 6.90 8.14
N SER A 81 20.38 5.91 7.25
CA SER A 81 19.88 4.58 7.53
C SER A 81 20.99 3.69 8.07
N GLU A 82 20.68 2.86 9.06
CA GLU A 82 21.59 1.87 9.60
C GLU A 82 21.22 0.49 9.04
N THR A 83 21.97 0.05 8.03
CA THR A 83 21.67 -1.19 7.30
C THR A 83 22.56 -2.37 7.71
N SER A 84 23.36 -2.21 8.77
CA SER A 84 24.23 -3.25 9.31
C SER A 84 23.48 -4.14 10.29
N GLY A 85 23.54 -5.46 10.09
CA GLY A 85 22.94 -6.45 10.98
C GLY A 85 21.67 -7.09 10.43
N PRO A 86 21.00 -7.95 11.24
CA PRO A 86 19.82 -8.70 10.83
C PRO A 86 18.55 -7.83 10.74
N ILE A 87 18.47 -6.78 11.56
CA ILE A 87 17.41 -5.76 11.54
C ILE A 87 18.00 -4.51 10.91
N LYS A 88 17.33 -3.99 9.89
CA LYS A 88 17.78 -2.83 9.12
C LYS A 88 16.89 -1.63 9.44
N ASN A 89 17.49 -0.54 9.88
CA ASN A 89 16.79 0.69 10.24
C ASN A 89 16.85 1.66 9.06
N TYR A 90 15.73 1.79 8.33
CA TYR A 90 15.62 2.66 7.18
C TYR A 90 14.97 3.98 7.55
N VAL A 91 15.62 5.09 7.21
CA VAL A 91 15.04 6.43 7.34
C VAL A 91 14.30 6.77 6.05
N VAL A 92 13.02 7.05 6.14
CA VAL A 92 12.14 7.41 5.03
C VAL A 92 11.60 8.82 5.25
N ALA A 93 11.76 9.68 4.26
CA ALA A 93 11.23 11.04 4.26
C ALA A 93 10.12 11.18 3.23
N ASP A 94 9.01 11.78 3.63
CA ASP A 94 7.94 12.31 2.80
C ASP A 94 7.85 13.82 3.01
N ASP A 95 7.08 14.52 2.18
CA ASP A 95 6.88 15.97 2.27
C ASP A 95 6.41 16.44 3.66
N LYS A 96 5.70 15.58 4.41
CA LYS A 96 5.15 15.91 5.73
C LYS A 96 5.94 15.38 6.92
N CYS A 97 6.65 14.26 6.76
CA CYS A 97 7.23 13.57 7.90
C CYS A 97 8.46 12.75 7.52
N LYS A 98 9.34 12.57 8.48
CA LYS A 98 10.53 11.73 8.37
C LYS A 98 10.49 10.66 9.45
N ILE A 99 10.55 9.40 9.06
CA ILE A 99 10.27 8.25 9.93
C ILE A 99 11.38 7.21 9.79
N THR A 100 11.82 6.62 10.89
CA THR A 100 12.68 5.43 10.89
C THR A 100 11.82 4.18 11.03
N PHE A 101 11.98 3.25 10.08
CA PHE A 101 11.39 1.92 10.10
C PHE A 101 12.46 0.87 10.41
N ALA A 102 12.24 0.02 11.39
CA ALA A 102 12.99 -1.23 11.53
C ALA A 102 12.37 -2.28 10.61
N LEU A 103 13.18 -2.86 9.74
CA LEU A 103 12.79 -3.97 8.88
C LEU A 103 13.62 -5.18 9.30
N ASN A 104 12.95 -6.19 9.84
CA ASN A 104 13.58 -7.48 10.07
C ASN A 104 13.51 -8.30 8.78
N THR A 105 14.65 -8.63 8.18
CA THR A 105 14.66 -9.44 6.95
C THR A 105 14.25 -10.90 7.13
N ALA A 106 14.21 -11.40 8.37
CA ALA A 106 13.76 -12.74 8.69
C ALA A 106 12.25 -12.82 9.00
N ASP A 107 11.64 -11.71 9.41
CA ASP A 107 10.24 -11.67 9.84
C ASP A 107 9.39 -10.87 8.85
N SER A 108 8.10 -11.18 8.76
CA SER A 108 7.15 -10.43 7.95
C SER A 108 6.65 -9.15 8.65
N ILE A 109 7.48 -8.49 9.47
CA ILE A 109 7.12 -7.36 10.33
C ILE A 109 8.08 -6.19 10.11
N SER A 110 7.52 -4.98 10.06
CA SER A 110 8.30 -3.74 10.13
C SER A 110 7.74 -2.83 11.22
N GLU A 111 8.63 -2.24 12.01
CA GLU A 111 8.27 -1.44 13.18
C GLU A 111 8.59 0.04 12.95
N VAL A 112 7.70 0.93 13.38
CA VAL A 112 7.95 2.37 13.44
C VAL A 112 8.78 2.70 14.67
N LEU A 113 10.08 2.97 14.49
CA LEU A 113 11.01 3.23 15.60
C LEU A 113 11.04 4.68 16.05
N ARG A 114 10.91 5.64 15.13
CA ARG A 114 11.11 7.06 15.43
C ARG A 114 10.47 7.97 14.39
N PHE A 115 9.86 9.05 14.86
CA PHE A 115 9.51 10.22 14.05
C PHE A 115 10.56 11.32 14.28
N HIS A 116 11.06 11.91 13.20
CA HIS A 116 12.08 12.97 13.22
C HIS A 116 11.45 14.35 13.03
N GLU A 117 12.21 15.39 13.38
CA GLU A 117 11.88 16.81 13.11
C GLU A 117 10.70 17.37 13.93
N PHE A 118 10.28 16.65 14.98
CA PHE A 118 9.31 17.14 15.96
C PHE A 118 10.00 17.55 17.26
N ASN A 119 9.84 18.83 17.62
CA ASN A 119 10.42 19.43 18.83
C ASN A 119 9.44 19.50 20.01
N GLU A 120 8.20 19.04 19.82
CA GLU A 120 7.17 19.06 20.85
C GLU A 120 7.41 17.98 21.91
N LYS A 121 7.35 18.37 23.18
CA LYS A 121 7.45 17.43 24.30
C LYS A 121 6.10 16.76 24.51
N CYS A 122 5.92 15.59 23.90
CA CYS A 122 4.71 14.79 24.09
C CYS A 122 4.66 14.14 25.48
N ALA A 123 3.51 14.22 26.15
CA ALA A 123 3.26 13.60 27.45
C ALA A 123 2.98 12.07 27.34
N CYS A 124 3.84 11.34 26.63
CA CYS A 124 3.68 9.91 26.35
C CYS A 124 4.37 8.99 27.37
N GLY A 125 4.96 9.54 28.44
CA GLY A 125 5.79 8.77 29.40
C GLY A 125 5.08 7.65 30.16
N ASN A 126 3.74 7.59 30.12
CA ASN A 126 2.95 6.53 30.74
C ASN A 126 2.66 5.35 29.80
N GLN A 127 3.00 5.47 28.51
CA GLN A 127 2.73 4.44 27.50
C GLN A 127 3.91 3.46 27.40
N SER A 128 3.61 2.20 27.09
CA SER A 128 4.65 1.18 26.93
C SER A 128 5.33 1.25 25.56
N ASP A 129 6.66 1.13 25.55
CA ASP A 129 7.42 0.94 24.31
C ASP A 129 7.58 -0.55 23.93
N SER A 130 7.22 -1.48 24.82
CA SER A 130 7.29 -2.92 24.56
C SER A 130 6.00 -3.52 23.98
N VAL A 131 4.87 -2.83 24.16
CA VAL A 131 3.56 -3.27 23.66
C VAL A 131 3.37 -2.73 22.25
N HIS A 132 3.30 -3.64 21.28
CA HIS A 132 3.18 -3.32 19.86
C HIS A 132 1.78 -3.65 19.35
N ARG A 133 1.21 -2.76 18.54
CA ARG A 133 -0.06 -2.97 17.84
C ARG A 133 0.11 -2.85 16.33
N PRO A 134 -0.68 -3.58 15.53
CA PRO A 134 -0.67 -3.39 14.08
C PRO A 134 -1.13 -1.98 13.70
N LEU A 135 -0.44 -1.37 12.76
CA LEU A 135 -0.86 -0.12 12.14
C LEU A 135 -1.60 -0.45 10.84
N PHE A 136 -2.89 -0.13 10.78
CA PHE A 136 -3.72 -0.43 9.62
C PHE A 136 -3.75 0.73 8.63
N MET A 137 -3.73 0.37 7.33
CA MET A 137 -3.87 1.35 6.25
C MET A 137 -5.30 1.90 6.26
N PRO A 138 -5.48 3.23 6.21
CA PRO A 138 -6.79 3.85 6.14
C PRO A 138 -7.67 3.29 5.01
N SER A 139 -8.98 3.16 5.26
CA SER A 139 -9.92 2.59 4.29
C SER A 139 -9.90 3.33 2.95
N ASN A 140 -9.84 4.66 2.94
CA ASN A 140 -9.79 5.46 1.71
C ASN A 140 -8.60 5.10 0.80
N MET A 141 -7.42 4.84 1.37
CA MET A 141 -6.23 4.44 0.61
C MET A 141 -6.35 3.02 0.04
N ILE A 142 -6.94 2.10 0.80
CA ILE A 142 -7.19 0.74 0.33
C ILE A 142 -8.18 0.79 -0.83
N LEU A 143 -9.29 1.50 -0.66
CA LEU A 143 -10.34 1.60 -1.66
C LEU A 143 -9.85 2.29 -2.93
N SER A 144 -9.04 3.35 -2.83
CA SER A 144 -8.42 3.98 -4.00
C SER A 144 -7.50 3.02 -4.74
N LYS A 145 -6.65 2.27 -4.02
CA LYS A 145 -5.79 1.23 -4.61
C LYS A 145 -6.60 0.12 -5.30
N LEU A 146 -7.75 -0.25 -4.76
CA LEU A 146 -8.64 -1.24 -5.37
C LEU A 146 -9.33 -0.69 -6.62
N TYR A 147 -9.74 0.58 -6.61
CA TYR A 147 -10.37 1.23 -7.75
C TYR A 147 -9.39 1.43 -8.92
N GLU A 148 -8.18 1.93 -8.63
CA GLU A 148 -7.12 2.18 -9.62
C GLU A 148 -6.65 0.91 -10.34
N ASN A 149 -6.70 -0.24 -9.67
CA ASN A 149 -6.36 -1.54 -10.25
C ASN A 149 -7.33 -2.00 -11.35
N GLY A 150 -8.44 -1.28 -11.53
CA GLY A 150 -9.48 -1.60 -12.50
C GLY A 150 -10.37 -2.75 -12.05
N PHE A 151 -11.64 -2.71 -12.46
CA PHE A 151 -12.66 -3.65 -12.00
C PHE A 151 -13.02 -4.67 -13.09
N GLU A 152 -13.20 -5.93 -12.71
CA GLU A 152 -13.70 -6.99 -13.59
C GLU A 152 -15.01 -7.60 -13.04
N LEU A 153 -16.13 -7.33 -13.72
CA LEU A 153 -17.41 -7.99 -13.46
C LEU A 153 -17.39 -9.37 -14.11
N THR A 154 -17.43 -10.43 -13.31
CA THR A 154 -17.62 -11.80 -13.80
C THR A 154 -19.11 -12.15 -13.87
N GLN A 155 -19.47 -13.22 -14.59
CA GLN A 155 -20.86 -13.72 -14.63
C GLN A 155 -21.35 -14.19 -13.25
N SER A 156 -20.46 -14.71 -12.40
CA SER A 156 -20.79 -15.07 -11.00
C SER A 156 -21.15 -13.82 -10.20
N ASN A 157 -20.45 -12.69 -10.43
CA ASN A 157 -20.73 -11.42 -9.77
C ASN A 157 -22.10 -10.87 -10.16
N SER A 158 -22.49 -10.94 -11.44
CA SER A 158 -23.83 -10.51 -11.86
C SER A 158 -24.94 -11.34 -11.20
N CYS A 159 -24.76 -12.65 -11.07
CA CYS A 159 -25.70 -13.52 -10.35
C CYS A 159 -25.79 -13.14 -8.86
N GLN A 160 -24.66 -12.91 -8.20
CA GLN A 160 -24.64 -12.50 -6.79
C GLN A 160 -25.30 -11.13 -6.59
N PHE A 161 -25.10 -10.19 -7.51
CA PHE A 161 -25.72 -8.87 -7.47
C PHE A 161 -27.24 -8.95 -7.64
N GLU A 162 -27.72 -9.71 -8.62
CA GLU A 162 -29.15 -9.97 -8.81
C GLU A 162 -29.77 -10.66 -7.59
N CYS A 163 -29.09 -11.67 -7.04
CA CYS A 163 -29.55 -12.41 -5.86
C CYS A 163 -29.60 -11.54 -4.59
N ALA A 164 -28.62 -10.66 -4.42
CA ALA A 164 -28.60 -9.69 -3.33
C ALA A 164 -29.52 -8.48 -3.59
N GLY A 165 -30.10 -8.35 -4.79
CA GLY A 165 -30.94 -7.22 -5.19
C GLY A 165 -30.17 -5.90 -5.34
N ILE A 166 -28.88 -5.98 -5.63
CA ILE A 166 -27.95 -4.84 -5.72
C ILE A 166 -27.67 -4.55 -7.19
N ASP A 167 -27.73 -3.29 -7.61
CA ASP A 167 -27.33 -2.90 -8.96
C ASP A 167 -25.80 -2.77 -9.08
N SER A 168 -25.28 -2.81 -10.31
CA SER A 168 -23.85 -2.69 -10.57
C SER A 168 -23.27 -1.33 -10.16
N LEU A 169 -24.10 -0.28 -10.08
CA LEU A 169 -23.69 1.06 -9.63
C LEU A 169 -23.48 1.11 -8.11
N THR A 170 -24.30 0.41 -7.35
CA THR A 170 -24.21 0.23 -5.89
C THR A 170 -22.98 -0.59 -5.56
N ALA A 171 -22.67 -1.62 -6.36
CA ALA A 171 -21.41 -2.35 -6.23
C ALA A 171 -20.18 -1.45 -6.46
N LEU A 172 -20.26 -0.42 -7.29
CA LEU A 172 -19.18 0.57 -7.47
C LEU A 172 -19.11 1.60 -6.34
N SER A 173 -20.22 1.85 -5.63
CA SER A 173 -20.25 2.80 -4.50
C SER A 173 -19.36 2.38 -3.33
N ILE A 174 -19.04 1.08 -3.21
CA ILE A 174 -18.14 0.56 -2.17
C ILE A 174 -16.75 1.21 -2.22
N PHE A 175 -16.28 1.63 -3.40
CA PHE A 175 -14.97 2.25 -3.55
C PHE A 175 -14.93 3.71 -3.10
N LYS A 176 -16.11 4.33 -2.94
CA LYS A 176 -16.25 5.72 -2.52
C LYS A 176 -16.67 5.83 -1.06
N ASP A 177 -17.68 5.07 -0.66
CA ASP A 177 -18.37 5.23 0.62
C ASP A 177 -18.20 4.02 1.55
N GLY A 178 -17.47 3.00 1.09
CA GLY A 178 -17.21 1.80 1.87
C GLY A 178 -16.26 2.03 3.06
N LYS A 179 -16.35 1.13 4.04
CA LYS A 179 -15.45 1.06 5.20
C LYS A 179 -14.77 -0.31 5.22
N VAL A 180 -13.44 -0.32 5.30
CA VAL A 180 -12.69 -1.59 5.36
C VAL A 180 -12.71 -2.13 6.78
N ILE A 181 -13.07 -3.41 6.94
CA ILE A 181 -13.00 -4.14 8.22
C ILE A 181 -11.65 -4.86 8.27
N HIS A 182 -10.70 -4.32 9.01
CA HIS A 182 -9.32 -4.83 9.03
C HIS A 182 -9.21 -6.21 9.66
N GLU A 183 -10.05 -6.51 10.65
CA GLU A 183 -10.06 -7.76 11.41
C GLU A 183 -10.51 -8.96 10.55
N GLN A 184 -11.29 -8.69 9.50
CA GLN A 184 -11.80 -9.69 8.55
C GLN A 184 -11.09 -9.61 7.19
N SER A 185 -10.09 -8.73 7.06
CA SER A 185 -9.30 -8.58 5.85
C SER A 185 -8.00 -9.37 5.97
N TYR A 186 -7.50 -9.83 4.82
CA TYR A 186 -6.20 -10.50 4.70
C TYR A 186 -5.32 -9.78 3.66
N PRO A 187 -4.79 -8.57 3.98
CA PRO A 187 -4.06 -7.73 3.02
C PRO A 187 -2.76 -8.36 2.49
N ARG A 188 -2.25 -9.40 3.16
CA ARG A 188 -1.00 -10.10 2.83
C ARG A 188 -1.22 -11.54 2.35
N GLN A 189 -2.46 -11.91 2.08
CA GLN A 189 -2.76 -13.25 1.54
C GLN A 189 -2.10 -13.44 0.16
N ARG A 190 -1.58 -14.63 -0.07
CA ARG A 190 -1.01 -15.06 -1.36
C ARG A 190 -1.99 -16.02 -2.06
N PRO A 191 -2.17 -15.94 -3.39
CA PRO A 191 -1.45 -15.06 -4.31
C PRO A 191 -1.90 -13.60 -4.27
N ASN A 192 -3.17 -13.35 -3.93
CA ASN A 192 -3.78 -12.02 -3.95
C ASN A 192 -4.31 -11.61 -2.57
N PRO A 193 -4.15 -10.33 -2.18
CA PRO A 193 -4.78 -9.76 -0.99
C PRO A 193 -6.30 -9.82 -1.03
N ILE A 194 -6.93 -10.07 0.13
CA ILE A 194 -8.38 -10.04 0.29
C ILE A 194 -8.76 -8.95 1.29
N TYR A 195 -9.80 -8.18 0.98
CA TYR A 195 -10.34 -7.11 1.81
C TYR A 195 -11.83 -7.33 2.05
N MET A 196 -12.28 -7.08 3.27
CA MET A 196 -13.69 -7.03 3.62
C MET A 196 -14.13 -5.56 3.70
N VAL A 197 -15.14 -5.19 2.91
CA VAL A 197 -15.65 -3.81 2.84
C VAL A 197 -17.12 -3.79 3.24
N GLU A 198 -17.44 -3.01 4.26
CA GLU A 198 -18.81 -2.71 4.71
C GLU A 198 -19.33 -1.47 3.98
N LEU A 199 -20.55 -1.55 3.45
CA LEU A 199 -21.29 -0.43 2.89
C LEU A 199 -22.63 -0.29 3.64
N ASN A 200 -22.88 0.89 4.19
CA ASN A 200 -24.17 1.22 4.79
C ASN A 200 -25.11 1.77 3.71
N GLN A 201 -26.25 1.12 3.50
CA GLN A 201 -27.28 1.61 2.60
C GLN A 201 -28.19 2.64 3.27
N SER A 202 -28.82 3.50 2.47
CA SER A 202 -29.82 4.48 2.93
C SER A 202 -31.03 3.85 3.65
N SER A 203 -31.30 2.57 3.40
CA SER A 203 -32.34 1.76 4.06
C SER A 203 -31.95 1.26 5.47
N GLY A 204 -30.72 1.55 5.91
CA GLY A 204 -30.14 1.04 7.15
C GLY A 204 -29.74 -0.45 7.09
N GLU A 205 -29.67 -1.03 5.90
CA GLU A 205 -29.10 -2.36 5.65
C GLU A 205 -27.58 -2.27 5.46
N LYS A 206 -26.85 -3.28 5.94
CA LYS A 206 -25.40 -3.35 5.81
C LYS A 206 -25.02 -4.44 4.83
N LEU A 207 -24.22 -4.05 3.84
CA LEU A 207 -23.67 -4.97 2.86
C LEU A 207 -22.18 -5.18 3.13
N PHE A 208 -21.74 -6.43 3.03
CA PHE A 208 -20.35 -6.83 3.18
C PHE A 208 -19.84 -7.41 1.87
N PHE A 209 -18.77 -6.82 1.35
CA PHE A 209 -18.14 -7.21 0.10
C PHE A 209 -16.78 -7.82 0.38
N LYS A 210 -16.60 -9.06 -0.07
CA LYS A 210 -15.29 -9.71 -0.08
C LYS A 210 -14.60 -9.40 -1.41
N VAL A 211 -13.54 -8.62 -1.35
CA VAL A 211 -12.85 -8.08 -2.53
C VAL A 211 -11.43 -8.64 -2.62
N GLU A 212 -11.08 -9.21 -3.77
CA GLU A 212 -9.74 -9.67 -4.10
C GLU A 212 -9.00 -8.63 -4.95
N LYS A 213 -7.76 -8.32 -4.58
CA LYS A 213 -6.85 -7.48 -5.38
C LYS A 213 -5.92 -8.34 -6.22
N GLY A 214 -6.35 -8.74 -7.42
CA GLY A 214 -5.53 -9.46 -8.41
C GLY A 214 -4.91 -8.52 -9.45
N LEU A 215 -4.74 -9.00 -10.70
CA LEU A 215 -4.42 -8.14 -11.86
C LEU A 215 -5.47 -7.07 -12.11
N ARG A 216 -6.71 -7.40 -11.73
CA ARG A 216 -7.85 -6.50 -11.60
C ARG A 216 -8.51 -6.78 -10.27
N THR A 217 -9.20 -5.80 -9.73
CA THR A 217 -10.02 -5.95 -8.54
C THR A 217 -11.28 -6.75 -8.87
N ARG A 218 -11.57 -7.75 -8.04
CA ARG A 218 -12.72 -8.66 -8.20
C ARG A 218 -13.51 -8.71 -6.91
N ILE A 219 -14.83 -8.64 -7.01
CA ILE A 219 -15.73 -9.00 -5.92
C ILE A 219 -15.90 -10.52 -5.97
N LEU A 220 -15.61 -11.20 -4.86
CA LEU A 220 -15.76 -12.64 -4.72
C LEU A 220 -17.14 -13.02 -4.16
N GLU A 221 -17.63 -12.21 -3.23
CA GLU A 221 -18.84 -12.49 -2.48
C GLU A 221 -19.45 -11.19 -1.96
N VAL A 222 -20.78 -11.15 -1.91
CA VAL A 222 -21.55 -10.08 -1.28
C VAL A 222 -22.55 -10.71 -0.32
N THR A 223 -22.54 -10.25 0.93
CA THR A 223 -23.49 -10.70 1.96
C THR A 223 -24.20 -9.51 2.58
N SER A 224 -25.43 -9.71 3.06
CA SER A 224 -26.23 -8.71 3.75
C SER A 224 -26.41 -9.10 5.21
N ASP A 225 -26.47 -8.13 6.11
CA ASP A 225 -26.82 -8.36 7.52
C ASP A 225 -28.27 -8.86 7.70
N ARG A 226 -29.15 -8.58 6.75
CA ARG A 226 -30.56 -9.00 6.75
C ARG A 226 -30.83 -10.26 5.94
N ASN A 227 -29.92 -10.64 5.04
CA ASN A 227 -30.12 -11.76 4.13
C ASN A 227 -28.84 -12.60 4.00
N THR A 228 -28.82 -13.75 4.69
CA THR A 228 -27.79 -14.80 4.53
C THR A 228 -28.13 -15.69 3.32
N ALA A 229 -28.57 -15.09 2.22
CA ALA A 229 -28.92 -15.85 1.02
C ALA A 229 -27.64 -16.45 0.46
N ASN A 230 -27.44 -17.75 0.68
CA ASN A 230 -26.37 -18.53 0.08
C ASN A 230 -26.70 -18.66 -1.42
N CYS A 231 -26.31 -17.67 -2.22
CA CYS A 231 -26.61 -17.62 -3.65
C CYS A 231 -25.80 -18.70 -4.38
N PRO A 232 -26.42 -19.74 -4.97
CA PRO A 232 -25.70 -20.81 -5.66
C PRO A 232 -25.30 -20.34 -7.07
N CYS A 233 -24.41 -19.35 -7.14
CA CYS A 233 -23.85 -18.83 -8.38
C CYS A 233 -22.62 -19.66 -8.77
N ASN A 234 -22.85 -20.90 -9.24
CA ASN A 234 -21.82 -21.79 -9.79
C ASN A 234 -21.44 -21.42 -11.22
#